data_AF-A0AAD7XNH2-F1
#
_entry.id   AF-A0AAD7XNH2-F1
#
_cell.length_a   1.000
_cell.length_b   1.000
_cell.length_c   1.000
_cell.angle_alpha   90.00
_cell.angle_beta   90.00
_cell.angle_gamma   90.00
#
_symmetry.space_group_name_H-M   'P 1'
#
loop_
_entity.id
_entity.type
_entity.pdbx_description
1 polymer ?
#
loop_
_entity_poly.entity_id
_entity_poly.type
_entity_poly.pdbx_seq_one_letter_code
_entity_poly.pdbx_strand_id
1 'polypeptide(L)' 'MSAPRADLERSDTRWILSTEELANSPSRRDGIKAEDEKKKRRQTVSFIEECGKKLKLPKLPVVVAETYLNRFSTG' A
#
# COMPACT_ATOMS: atom_id res chain seq x y z
N MET A 1 -30.74 0.72 -15.05
CA MET A 1 -30.65 0.14 -13.69
C MET A 1 -29.53 -0.89 -13.70
N SER A 2 -28.29 -0.50 -13.39
CA SER A 2 -27.16 -1.43 -13.37
C SER A 2 -27.02 -2.04 -11.97
N ALA A 3 -26.65 -3.32 -11.90
CA ALA A 3 -26.91 -4.21 -10.78
C ALA A 3 -26.10 -3.87 -9.50
N PRO A 4 -26.74 -3.68 -8.34
CA PRO A 4 -26.10 -3.20 -7.10
C PRO A 4 -25.21 -4.22 -6.36
N ARG A 5 -24.97 -5.42 -6.93
CA ARG A 5 -24.19 -6.49 -6.28
C ARG A 5 -22.72 -6.55 -6.71
N ALA A 6 -22.38 -6.17 -7.94
CA ALA A 6 -21.01 -6.22 -8.43
C ALA A 6 -20.12 -5.13 -7.81
N ASP A 7 -20.72 -4.01 -7.42
CA ASP A 7 -20.02 -2.85 -6.89
C ASP A 7 -19.57 -3.06 -5.43
N LEU A 8 -20.34 -3.84 -4.66
CA LEU A 8 -20.02 -4.25 -3.28
C LEU A 8 -18.92 -5.33 -3.24
N GLU A 9 -18.94 -6.30 -4.16
CA GLU A 9 -17.88 -7.32 -4.27
C GLU A 9 -16.51 -6.69 -4.61
N ARG A 10 -16.51 -5.60 -5.41
CA ARG A 10 -15.29 -4.83 -5.70
C ARG A 10 -14.76 -4.03 -4.51
N SER A 11 -15.58 -3.69 -3.50
CA SER A 11 -15.10 -2.88 -2.38
C SER A 11 -14.26 -3.68 -1.39
N ASP A 12 -14.60 -4.95 -1.16
CA ASP A 12 -13.90 -5.80 -0.18
C ASP A 12 -12.54 -6.29 -0.69
N THR A 13 -12.39 -6.41 -2.01
CA THR A 13 -11.17 -6.86 -2.68
C THR A 13 -10.31 -5.72 -3.24
N ARG A 14 -10.76 -4.46 -3.11
CA ARG A 14 -10.10 -3.28 -3.69
C ARG A 14 -8.59 -3.18 -3.42
N TRP A 15 -8.14 -3.65 -2.26
CA TRP A 15 -6.74 -3.57 -1.82
C TRP A 15 -5.98 -4.90 -1.94
N ILE A 16 -6.60 -5.91 -2.54
CA ILE A 16 -6.00 -7.21 -2.83
C ILE A 16 -5.67 -7.22 -4.31
N LEU A 17 -4.41 -6.99 -4.64
CA LEU A 17 -3.95 -6.80 -6.01
C LEU A 17 -3.22 -8.02 -6.54
N SER A 18 -3.45 -8.35 -7.81
CA SER A 18 -2.67 -9.35 -8.52
C SER A 18 -1.25 -8.85 -8.80
N THR A 19 -0.35 -9.76 -9.21
CA THR A 19 1.01 -9.41 -9.63
C THR A 19 1.03 -8.46 -10.83
N GLU A 20 0.07 -8.59 -11.73
CA GLU A 20 -0.09 -7.76 -12.93
C GLU A 20 -0.59 -6.36 -12.56
N GLU A 21 -1.51 -6.25 -11.59
CA GLU A 21 -2.00 -4.97 -11.08
C GLU A 21 -0.89 -4.22 -10.31
N LEU A 22 -0.10 -4.93 -9.51
CA LEU A 22 1.08 -4.38 -8.84
C LEU A 22 2.14 -3.88 -9.84
N ALA A 23 2.28 -4.53 -10.99
CA ALA A 23 3.20 -4.11 -12.05
C ALA A 23 2.75 -2.80 -12.75
N ASN A 24 1.48 -2.43 -12.60
CA ASN A 24 0.86 -1.23 -13.16
C ASN A 24 0.61 -0.12 -12.12
N SER A 25 1.31 -0.17 -10.98
CA SER A 25 1.20 0.88 -9.95
C SER A 25 1.49 2.28 -10.53
N PRO A 26 0.98 3.37 -9.92
CA PRO A 26 1.28 4.73 -10.37
C PRO A 26 2.79 5.01 -10.49
N SER A 27 3.58 4.51 -9.53
CA SER A 27 5.05 4.62 -9.57
C SER A 27 5.67 3.90 -10.77
N ARG A 28 5.15 2.73 -11.16
CA ARG A 28 5.59 1.99 -12.35
C ARG A 28 5.24 2.73 -13.64
N ARG A 29 4.05 3.34 -13.69
CA ARG A 29 3.58 4.15 -14.83
C ARG A 29 4.42 5.41 -15.02
N ASP A 30 4.93 5.98 -13.93
CA ASP A 30 5.86 7.11 -13.93
C ASP A 30 7.31 6.71 -14.26
N GLY A 31 7.56 5.43 -14.59
CA GLY A 31 8.86 4.94 -15.04
C GLY A 31 9.81 4.47 -13.93
N ILE A 32 9.36 4.38 -12.68
CA ILE A 32 10.17 3.84 -11.58
C ILE A 32 10.33 2.33 -11.76
N LYS A 33 11.57 1.82 -11.63
CA LYS A 33 11.86 0.38 -11.71
C LYS A 33 11.25 -0.34 -10.50
N ALA A 34 10.77 -1.56 -10.70
CA ALA A 34 10.13 -2.35 -9.65
C ALA A 34 11.04 -2.52 -8.41
N GLU A 35 12.35 -2.71 -8.63
CA GLU A 35 13.33 -2.80 -7.55
C GLU A 35 13.48 -1.50 -6.76
N ASP A 36 13.45 -0.35 -7.45
CA ASP A 36 13.56 0.96 -6.81
C ASP A 36 12.30 1.30 -6.01
N GLU A 37 11.13 1.00 -6.55
CA GLU A 37 9.84 1.12 -5.85
C GLU A 37 9.80 0.21 -4.61
N LYS A 38 10.20 -1.06 -4.75
CA LYS A 38 10.27 -2.02 -3.64
C LYS A 38 11.26 -1.55 -2.57
N LYS A 39 12.41 -1.00 -2.98
CA LYS A 39 13.40 -0.42 -2.06
C LYS A 39 12.83 0.78 -1.31
N LYS A 40 12.17 1.70 -2.01
CA LYS A 40 11.59 2.91 -1.43
C LYS A 40 10.44 2.59 -0.46
N ARG A 41 9.60 1.59 -0.78
CA ARG A 41 8.59 1.05 0.14
C ARG A 41 9.24 0.54 1.43
N ARG A 42 10.25 -0.34 1.33
CA ARG A 42 10.97 -0.86 2.50
C ARG A 42 11.58 0.25 3.36
N GLN A 43 12.25 1.22 2.72
CA GLN A 43 12.85 2.35 3.43
C GLN A 43 11.81 3.17 4.20
N THR A 44 10.65 3.40 3.59
CA THR A 44 9.57 4.18 4.23
C THR A 44 8.93 3.41 5.38
N VAL A 45 8.74 2.09 5.24
CA VAL A 45 8.29 1.21 6.34
C VAL A 45 9.28 1.28 7.51
N SER A 46 10.58 1.09 7.25
CA SER A 46 11.61 1.19 8.30
C SER A 46 11.61 2.55 8.98
N PHE A 47 11.41 3.64 8.23
CA PHE A 47 11.29 4.98 8.80
C PHE A 47 10.07 5.10 9.74
N ILE A 48 8.91 4.57 9.35
CA ILE A 48 7.70 4.55 10.19
C ILE A 48 7.95 3.76 11.48
N GLU A 49 8.61 2.60 11.40
CA GLU A 49 8.99 1.81 12.57
C GLU A 49 9.92 2.59 13.51
N GLU A 50 10.93 3.28 12.97
CA GLU A 50 11.84 4.11 13.76
C GLU A 50 11.12 5.28 14.43
N CYS A 51 10.21 5.94 13.73
CA CYS A 51 9.33 6.96 14.31
C CYS A 51 8.47 6.39 15.45
N GLY A 52 7.87 5.21 15.24
CA GLY A 52 7.09 4.52 16.28
C GLY A 52 7.91 4.22 17.53
N LYS A 53 9.16 3.75 17.36
CA LYS A 53 10.09 3.51 18.49
C LYS A 53 10.43 4.81 19.22
N LYS A 54 10.78 5.88 18.50
CA LYS A 54 11.13 7.18 19.08
C LYS A 54 9.97 7.82 19.84
N LEU A 55 8.76 7.68 19.31
CA LEU A 55 7.51 8.16 19.92
C LEU A 55 6.94 7.22 20.98
N LYS A 56 7.59 6.07 21.23
CA LYS A 56 7.15 5.03 22.19
C LYS A 56 5.72 4.54 21.94
N LEU A 57 5.33 4.43 20.67
CA LEU A 57 4.01 3.96 20.29
C LEU A 57 3.89 2.44 20.44
N PRO A 58 2.69 1.92 20.76
CA PRO A 58 2.42 0.49 20.63
C PRO A 58 2.50 0.07 19.15
N LYS A 59 2.69 -1.24 18.89
CA LYS A 59 2.86 -1.75 17.52
C LYS A 59 1.65 -1.53 16.61
N LEU A 60 0.44 -1.55 17.17
CA LEU A 60 -0.80 -1.44 16.42
C LEU A 60 -0.87 -0.19 15.50
N PRO A 61 -0.69 1.05 16.00
CA PRO A 61 -0.70 2.24 15.15
C PRO A 61 0.41 2.27 14.11
N VAL A 62 1.58 1.68 14.39
CA VAL A 62 2.70 1.59 13.44
C VAL A 62 2.32 0.71 12.25
N VAL A 63 1.78 -0.48 12.51
CA VAL A 63 1.33 -1.43 11.47
C VAL A 63 0.16 -0.86 10.65
N VAL A 64 -0.74 -0.11 11.29
CA VAL A 64 -1.83 0.59 10.58
C VAL A 64 -1.27 1.65 9.63
N ALA A 65 -0.28 2.43 10.06
CA ALA A 65 0.38 3.42 9.22
C ALA A 65 1.12 2.77 8.02
N GLU A 66 1.82 1.67 8.23
CA GLU A 66 2.46 0.89 7.17
C GLU A 66 1.43 0.35 6.15
N THR A 67 0.29 -0.12 6.65
CA THR A 67 -0.81 -0.59 5.78
C THR A 67 -1.36 0.54 4.92
N TYR A 68 -1.54 1.73 5.48
CA TYR A 68 -1.97 2.90 4.72
C TYR A 68 -0.94 3.32 3.67
N LEU A 69 0.35 3.28 4.00
CA LEU A 69 1.43 3.56 3.04
C LEU A 69 1.37 2.60 1.85
N ASN A 70 1.25 1.29 2.11
CA ASN A 70 1.21 0.28 1.07
C ASN A 70 0.03 0.51 0.12
N ARG A 71 -1.16 0.77 0.68
CA ARG A 71 -2.38 1.10 -0.08
C ARG A 71 -2.24 2.38 -0.91
N PHE A 72 -1.70 3.44 -0.32
CA PHE A 72 -1.49 4.72 -1.03
C PHE A 72 -0.55 4.55 -2.23
N SER A 73 0.45 3.68 -2.12
CA SER A 73 1.42 3.46 -3.20
C SER A 73 0.89 2.61 -4.37
N THR A 74 -0.29 2.00 -4.22
CA THR A 74 -0.88 1.10 -5.22
C THR A 74 -2.20 1.58 -5.80
N GLY A 75 -2.85 2.57 -5.16
CA GLY A 75 -4.13 3.15 -5.57
C GLY A 75 -4.03 4.40 -6.43
#